data_AF-A0A1X1WL35-F1
#
_entry.id   AF-A0A1X1WL35-F1
#
_cell.length_a   1.000
_cell.length_b   1.000
_cell.length_c   1.000
_cell.angle_alpha   90.00
_cell.angle_beta   90.00
_cell.angle_gamma   90.00
#
_symmetry.space_group_name_H-M   'P 1'
#
loop_
_entity.id
_entity.type
_entity.pdbx_description
1 polymer ?
#
loop_
_entity_poly.entity_id
_entity_poly.type
_entity_poly.pdbx_seq_one_letter_code
_entity_poly.pdbx_strand_id
1 'polypeptide(L)'
;MAVFAVFLLVVGVTYSGDIVEFAHTGAGSTAQGPRWLIAVIDIGLILSALPLQRYVLARAKPERQLHWPEFAAIVARSWWPVGMVLMVVVHVAMIFTPRILWVDLLGTLLSTVAMTFALVAALDISEGGRRAVGNSWIIPISAGTLIVQVASVLWFPVINVEGECADTISPEFFSQMVQVIPMLLITLGIELGYLRRARIAMTPGERAAPILTVVLLCLAEGLTFSMLVADDRLKCGLIVTLQEYAAFVVSIQATAVALATVVWLLFANADAEHASAVG
;
A
#
# COMPACT_ATOMS: atom_id res chain seq x y z
N MET A 1 15.52 4.09 4.50
CA MET A 1 14.78 4.23 5.77
C MET A 1 13.46 4.96 5.59
N ALA A 2 13.44 6.23 5.14
CA ALA A 2 12.19 6.98 4.95
C ALA A 2 11.19 6.26 4.02
N VAL A 3 11.65 5.81 2.85
CA VAL A 3 10.82 5.11 1.86
C VAL A 3 10.26 3.78 2.38
N PHE A 4 11.09 3.00 3.07
CA PHE A 4 10.67 1.73 3.67
C PHE A 4 9.58 1.94 4.73
N ALA A 5 9.71 2.98 5.55
CA ALA A 5 8.74 3.27 6.58
C ALA A 5 7.45 3.91 6.01
N VAL A 6 7.53 4.67 4.91
CA VAL A 6 6.36 5.07 4.11
C VAL A 6 5.62 3.85 3.57
N PHE A 7 6.36 2.88 3.04
CA PHE A 7 5.78 1.63 2.54
C PHE A 7 5.09 0.84 3.65
N LEU A 8 5.72 0.70 4.83
CA LEU A 8 5.09 0.06 6.00
C LEU A 8 3.83 0.79 6.46
N LEU A 9 3.81 2.12 6.38
CA LEU A 9 2.64 2.91 6.74
C LEU A 9 1.50 2.69 5.74
N VAL A 10 1.80 2.65 4.44
CA VAL A 10 0.83 2.29 3.40
C VAL A 10 0.24 0.91 3.68
N VAL A 11 1.09 -0.10 3.90
CA VAL A 11 0.65 -1.47 4.20
C VAL A 11 -0.21 -1.49 5.46
N GLY A 12 0.26 -0.87 6.54
CA GLY A 12 -0.47 -0.82 7.81
C GLY A 12 -1.86 -0.20 7.70
N VAL A 13 -1.98 0.93 7.00
CA VAL A 13 -3.27 1.62 6.77
C VAL A 13 -4.16 0.83 5.80
N THR A 14 -3.57 0.18 4.79
CA THR A 14 -4.32 -0.60 3.81
C THR A 14 -5.01 -1.81 4.45
N TYR A 15 -4.35 -2.49 5.39
CA TYR A 15 -4.82 -3.72 6.00
C TYR A 15 -5.41 -3.55 7.41
N SER A 16 -5.46 -2.33 7.95
CA SER A 16 -5.94 -2.08 9.33
C SER A 16 -7.38 -2.53 9.54
N GLY A 17 -8.26 -2.26 8.57
CA GLY A 17 -9.66 -2.64 8.60
C GLY A 17 -9.84 -4.16 8.67
N ASP A 18 -9.11 -4.87 7.83
CA ASP A 18 -9.15 -6.33 7.78
C ASP A 18 -8.64 -6.93 9.09
N ILE A 19 -7.51 -6.44 9.62
CA ILE A 19 -6.94 -6.91 10.87
C ILE A 19 -7.94 -6.76 12.02
N VAL A 20 -8.66 -5.63 12.09
CA VAL A 20 -9.69 -5.40 13.10
C VAL A 20 -10.86 -6.36 12.93
N GLU A 21 -11.30 -6.59 11.70
CA GLU A 21 -12.40 -7.49 11.40
C GLU A 21 -12.05 -8.93 11.75
N PHE A 22 -10.89 -9.43 11.33
CA PHE A 22 -10.40 -10.75 11.70
C PHE A 22 -10.16 -10.93 13.20
N ALA A 23 -9.64 -9.90 13.89
CA ALA A 23 -9.47 -9.95 15.34
C ALA A 23 -10.81 -10.09 16.06
N HIS A 24 -11.87 -9.45 15.55
CA HIS A 24 -13.22 -9.60 16.10
C HIS A 24 -13.85 -10.94 15.81
N THR A 25 -13.73 -11.45 14.58
CA THR A 25 -14.20 -12.78 14.21
C THR A 25 -13.46 -13.85 15.04
N GLY A 26 -12.15 -13.70 15.24
CA GLY A 26 -11.34 -14.59 16.09
C GLY A 26 -11.64 -14.53 17.57
N ALA A 27 -12.22 -13.45 18.06
CA ALA A 27 -12.72 -13.35 19.42
C ALA A 27 -14.12 -14.01 19.60
N GLY A 28 -14.67 -14.63 18.56
CA GLY A 28 -15.98 -15.29 18.59
C GLY A 28 -17.17 -14.35 18.40
N SER A 29 -16.92 -13.11 17.95
CA SER A 29 -17.98 -12.16 17.59
C SER A 29 -18.38 -12.36 16.14
N THR A 30 -19.66 -12.62 15.88
CA THR A 30 -20.24 -12.61 14.52
C THR A 30 -20.60 -11.21 14.04
N ALA A 31 -20.49 -10.21 14.91
CA ALA A 31 -20.68 -8.81 14.53
C ALA A 31 -19.42 -8.24 13.89
N GLN A 32 -19.62 -7.48 12.81
CA GLN A 32 -18.54 -6.78 12.13
C GLN A 32 -17.80 -5.83 13.07
N GLY A 33 -16.48 -5.69 12.86
CA GLY A 33 -15.61 -4.87 13.70
C GLY A 33 -16.07 -3.40 13.79
N PRO A 34 -15.80 -2.72 14.91
CA PRO A 34 -16.19 -1.34 15.12
C PRO A 34 -15.36 -0.40 14.25
N ARG A 35 -16.04 0.35 13.38
CA ARG A 35 -15.41 1.35 12.47
C ARG A 35 -14.60 2.42 13.21
N TRP A 36 -14.99 2.76 14.45
CA TRP A 36 -14.24 3.72 15.26
C TRP A 36 -12.84 3.22 15.62
N LEU A 37 -12.66 1.90 15.79
CA LEU A 37 -11.36 1.31 16.12
C LEU A 37 -10.42 1.37 14.90
N ILE A 38 -10.96 1.05 13.71
CA ILE A 38 -10.24 1.18 12.43
C ILE A 38 -9.76 2.63 12.25
N ALA A 39 -10.66 3.59 12.44
CA ALA A 39 -10.33 5.01 12.37
C ALA A 39 -9.21 5.43 13.34
N VAL A 40 -9.26 4.95 14.59
CA VAL A 40 -8.22 5.25 15.58
C VAL A 40 -6.87 4.66 15.17
N ILE A 41 -6.86 3.43 14.65
CA ILE A 41 -5.63 2.76 14.18
C ILE A 41 -5.05 3.52 12.99
N ASP A 42 -5.86 3.87 11.98
CA ASP A 42 -5.39 4.58 10.79
C ASP A 42 -4.84 5.98 11.12
N ILE A 43 -5.55 6.73 11.96
CA ILE A 43 -5.07 8.03 12.43
C ILE A 43 -3.77 7.86 13.21
N GLY A 44 -3.68 6.86 14.10
CA GLY A 44 -2.46 6.55 14.86
C GLY A 44 -1.28 6.19 13.97
N LEU A 45 -1.50 5.35 12.95
CA LEU A 45 -0.49 4.96 11.97
C LEU A 45 0.04 6.16 11.21
N ILE A 46 -0.83 7.06 10.73
CA ILE A 46 -0.37 8.23 10.00
C ILE A 46 0.34 9.23 10.93
N LEU A 47 -0.13 9.41 12.16
CA LEU A 47 0.56 10.24 13.16
C LEU A 47 1.97 9.70 13.49
N SER A 48 2.16 8.38 13.43
CA SER A 48 3.48 7.76 13.61
C SER A 48 4.51 8.15 12.54
N ALA A 49 4.06 8.73 11.41
CA ALA A 49 4.95 9.29 10.40
C ALA A 49 5.75 10.51 10.90
N LEU A 50 5.20 11.28 11.84
CA LEU A 50 5.82 12.51 12.35
C LEU A 50 7.17 12.29 13.05
N PRO A 51 7.31 11.39 14.04
CA PRO A 51 8.61 11.13 14.67
C PRO A 51 9.63 10.57 13.67
N LEU A 52 9.18 9.74 12.73
CA LEU A 52 10.01 9.19 11.67
C LEU A 52 10.52 10.28 10.71
N GLN A 53 9.64 11.17 10.25
CA GLN A 53 10.00 12.31 9.40
C GLN A 53 11.03 13.20 10.09
N ARG A 54 10.82 13.52 11.37
CA ARG A 54 11.78 14.29 12.16
C ARG A 54 13.13 13.58 12.24
N TYR A 55 13.13 12.27 12.50
CA TYR A 55 14.35 11.47 12.56
C TYR A 55 15.14 11.51 11.25
N VAL A 56 14.45 11.37 10.11
CA VAL A 56 15.05 11.45 8.78
C VAL A 56 15.63 12.84 8.51
N LEU A 57 14.87 13.91 8.81
CA LEU A 57 15.30 15.29 8.58
C LEU A 57 16.51 15.67 9.46
N ALA A 58 16.52 15.23 10.72
CA ALA A 58 17.62 15.45 11.66
C ALA A 58 18.90 14.76 11.19
N ARG A 59 18.81 13.56 10.61
CA ARG A 59 19.97 12.87 10.02
C ARG A 59 20.48 13.54 8.75
N ALA A 60 19.61 14.14 7.95
CA ALA A 60 19.99 14.82 6.71
C ALA A 60 20.70 16.16 6.98
N LYS A 61 20.43 16.82 8.11
CA LYS A 61 21.04 18.10 8.51
C LYS A 61 21.63 18.01 9.92
N PRO A 62 22.75 17.29 10.11
CA PRO A 62 23.31 17.01 11.43
C PRO A 62 23.74 18.29 12.18
N GLU A 63 24.03 19.37 11.46
CA GLU A 63 24.47 20.65 12.06
C GLU A 63 23.32 21.45 12.71
N ARG A 64 22.07 21.10 12.42
CA ARG A 64 20.89 21.77 12.98
C ARG A 64 20.16 20.82 13.93
N GLN A 65 20.28 21.05 15.24
CA GLN A 65 19.43 20.38 16.21
C GLN A 65 17.98 20.84 16.00
N LEU A 66 17.19 20.00 15.32
CA LEU A 66 15.81 20.33 15.02
C LEU A 66 14.94 20.04 16.23
N HIS A 67 14.53 21.09 16.96
CA HIS A 67 13.60 20.96 18.10
C HIS A 67 12.15 20.71 17.64
N TRP A 68 11.33 20.08 18.49
CA TRP A 68 9.91 19.79 18.21
C TRP A 68 9.10 21.00 17.70
N PRO A 69 9.17 22.21 18.30
CA PRO A 69 8.36 23.34 17.85
C PRO A 69 8.73 23.82 16.43
N GLU A 70 10.02 23.80 16.08
CA GLU A 70 10.47 24.14 14.73
C GLU A 70 9.97 23.13 13.70
N PHE A 71 10.05 21.83 14.02
CA PHE A 71 9.52 20.78 13.16
C PHE A 71 7.99 20.89 13.01
N ALA A 72 7.27 21.15 14.09
CA ALA A 72 5.82 21.34 14.05
C ALA A 72 5.41 22.51 13.16
N ALA A 73 6.17 23.62 13.17
CA ALA A 73 5.92 24.75 12.27
C ALA A 73 6.14 24.39 10.79
N ILE A 74 7.16 23.56 10.49
CA ILE A 74 7.41 23.05 9.13
C ILE A 74 6.25 22.17 8.66
N VAL A 75 5.83 21.22 9.49
CA VAL A 75 4.71 20.31 9.18
C VAL A 75 3.41 21.09 9.04
N ALA A 76 3.13 22.04 9.93
CA ALA A 76 1.91 22.86 9.88
C ALA A 76 1.82 23.73 8.62
N ARG A 77 2.96 24.14 8.06
CA ARG A 77 3.03 24.92 6.82
C ARG A 77 2.98 24.03 5.55
N SER A 78 3.14 22.73 5.70
CA SER A 78 3.06 21.77 4.60
C SER A 78 1.61 21.40 4.27
N TRP A 79 1.42 20.62 3.20
CA TRP A 79 0.12 20.05 2.84
C TRP A 79 -0.25 18.79 3.65
N TRP A 80 0.65 18.29 4.48
CA TRP A 80 0.41 17.10 5.30
C TRP A 80 -0.80 17.20 6.24
N PRO A 81 -1.02 18.31 6.99
CA PRO A 81 -2.24 18.47 7.79
C PRO A 81 -3.52 18.43 6.94
N VAL A 82 -3.48 18.87 5.69
CA VAL A 82 -4.66 18.79 4.80
C VAL A 82 -4.98 17.33 4.48
N GLY A 83 -3.97 16.52 4.15
CA GLY A 83 -4.16 15.07 3.95
C GLY A 83 -4.68 14.36 5.20
N MET A 84 -4.17 14.73 6.38
CA MET A 84 -4.66 14.22 7.66
C MET A 84 -6.12 14.59 7.93
N VAL A 85 -6.48 15.86 7.75
CA VAL A 85 -7.85 16.32 7.96
C VAL A 85 -8.78 15.59 6.99
N LEU A 86 -8.39 15.44 5.72
CA LEU A 86 -9.18 14.69 4.74
C LEU A 86 -9.37 13.24 5.19
N MET A 87 -8.32 12.57 5.64
CA MET A 87 -8.38 11.19 6.15
C MET A 87 -9.33 11.08 7.35
N VAL A 88 -9.20 11.97 8.34
CA VAL A 88 -10.07 12.02 9.52
C VAL A 88 -11.53 12.25 9.11
N VAL A 89 -11.79 13.20 8.22
CA VAL A 89 -13.15 13.49 7.73
C VAL A 89 -13.76 12.27 7.06
N VAL A 90 -13.01 11.57 6.20
CA VAL A 90 -13.49 10.35 5.54
C VAL A 90 -13.81 9.26 6.58
N HIS A 91 -12.94 9.01 7.55
CA HIS A 91 -13.17 7.99 8.58
C HIS A 91 -14.35 8.34 9.49
N VAL A 92 -14.46 9.59 9.91
CA VAL A 92 -15.59 10.07 10.72
C VAL A 92 -16.89 9.94 9.94
N ALA A 93 -16.92 10.34 8.66
CA ALA A 93 -18.10 10.15 7.81
C ALA A 93 -18.48 8.67 7.71
N MET A 94 -17.50 7.78 7.51
CA MET A 94 -17.71 6.34 7.42
C MET A 94 -18.25 5.72 8.71
N ILE A 95 -18.00 6.30 9.88
CA ILE A 95 -18.59 5.84 11.15
C ILE A 95 -20.11 6.04 11.18
N PHE A 96 -20.60 7.13 10.58
CA PHE A 96 -22.03 7.49 10.60
C PHE A 96 -22.83 6.99 9.40
N THR A 97 -22.16 6.46 8.37
CA THR A 97 -22.85 5.95 7.18
C THR A 97 -23.32 4.50 7.34
N PRO A 98 -24.44 4.12 6.70
CA PRO A 98 -24.86 2.73 6.66
C PRO A 98 -23.85 1.86 5.90
N ARG A 99 -23.79 0.58 6.25
CA ARG A 99 -22.90 -0.40 5.62
C ARG A 99 -23.50 -0.88 4.30
N ILE A 100 -23.24 -0.11 3.25
CA ILE A 100 -23.72 -0.38 1.89
C ILE A 100 -22.49 -0.43 1.00
N LEU A 101 -22.40 -1.46 0.15
CA LEU A 101 -21.24 -1.72 -0.71
C LEU A 101 -20.74 -0.46 -1.45
N TRP A 102 -21.66 0.29 -2.09
CA TRP A 102 -21.29 1.51 -2.83
C TRP A 102 -20.71 2.62 -1.96
N VAL A 103 -21.16 2.73 -0.71
CA VAL A 103 -20.63 3.70 0.26
C VAL A 103 -19.25 3.27 0.72
N ASP A 104 -19.05 1.98 0.96
CA ASP A 104 -17.76 1.43 1.38
C ASP A 104 -16.71 1.55 0.27
N LEU A 105 -17.09 1.30 -1.00
CA LEU A 105 -16.24 1.53 -2.18
C LEU A 105 -15.87 3.01 -2.37
N LEU A 106 -16.82 3.92 -2.15
CA LEU A 106 -16.53 5.35 -2.21
C LEU A 106 -15.60 5.77 -1.06
N GLY A 107 -15.83 5.23 0.14
CA GLY A 107 -14.99 5.46 1.31
C GLY A 107 -13.55 5.03 1.08
N THR A 108 -13.31 3.84 0.53
CA THR A 108 -11.95 3.37 0.22
C THR A 108 -11.26 4.18 -0.88
N LEU A 109 -12.01 4.60 -1.91
CA LEU A 109 -11.48 5.53 -2.91
C LEU A 109 -11.01 6.84 -2.26
N LEU A 110 -11.87 7.45 -1.44
CA LEU A 110 -11.56 8.71 -0.76
C LEU A 110 -10.40 8.55 0.25
N SER A 111 -10.37 7.47 1.02
CA SER A 111 -9.27 7.14 1.94
C SER A 111 -7.96 6.93 1.20
N THR A 112 -7.98 6.23 0.05
CA THR A 112 -6.77 6.02 -0.75
C THR A 112 -6.22 7.32 -1.31
N VAL A 113 -7.09 8.21 -1.80
CA VAL A 113 -6.71 9.54 -2.27
C VAL A 113 -6.14 10.38 -1.13
N ALA A 114 -6.80 10.38 0.04
CA ALA A 114 -6.34 11.11 1.22
C ALA A 114 -4.98 10.62 1.72
N MET A 115 -4.80 9.30 1.79
CA MET A 115 -3.53 8.67 2.16
C MET A 115 -2.43 9.03 1.15
N THR A 116 -2.69 8.89 -0.15
CA THR A 116 -1.73 9.24 -1.21
C THR A 116 -1.29 10.70 -1.08
N PHE A 117 -2.25 11.60 -0.86
CA PHE A 117 -1.97 13.02 -0.66
C PHE A 117 -1.11 13.27 0.58
N ALA A 118 -1.45 12.64 1.71
CA ALA A 118 -0.68 12.73 2.95
C ALA A 118 0.76 12.20 2.78
N LEU A 119 0.95 11.14 1.99
CA LEU A 119 2.26 10.55 1.72
C LEU A 119 3.13 11.40 0.80
N VAL A 120 2.55 11.96 -0.26
CA VAL A 120 3.26 12.93 -1.12
C VAL A 120 3.70 14.12 -0.29
N ALA A 121 2.79 14.68 0.51
CA ALA A 121 3.13 15.80 1.39
C ALA A 121 4.17 15.44 2.46
N ALA A 122 4.14 14.21 2.98
CA ALA A 122 5.14 13.70 3.93
C ALA A 122 6.54 13.62 3.30
N LEU A 123 6.62 13.18 2.04
CA LEU A 123 7.88 13.06 1.32
C LEU A 123 8.46 14.44 0.97
N ASP A 124 7.62 15.38 0.54
CA ASP A 124 8.04 16.76 0.27
C ASP A 124 8.70 17.44 1.49
N ILE A 125 8.20 17.17 2.70
CA ILE A 125 8.81 17.63 3.96
C ILE A 125 10.20 17.02 4.13
N SER A 126 10.32 15.70 3.91
CA SER A 126 11.57 14.97 4.12
C SER A 126 12.69 15.34 3.14
N GLU A 127 12.33 15.75 1.92
CA GLU A 127 13.26 16.17 0.88
C GLU A 127 13.56 17.68 0.89
N GLY A 128 12.99 18.42 1.85
CA GLY A 128 13.25 19.84 2.04
C GLY A 128 12.68 20.73 0.92
N GLY A 129 11.58 20.33 0.28
CA GLY A 129 10.86 21.14 -0.70
C GLY A 129 11.39 21.10 -2.14
N ARG A 130 12.22 20.12 -2.51
CA ARG A 130 12.56 19.87 -3.93
C ARG A 130 11.37 19.20 -4.63
N ARG A 131 10.53 20.03 -5.26
CA ARG A 131 9.38 19.75 -6.18
C ARG A 131 8.84 18.30 -6.27
N ALA A 132 7.55 18.18 -6.01
CA ALA A 132 6.63 17.04 -6.19
C ALA A 132 6.75 16.21 -7.50
N VAL A 133 7.47 16.68 -8.53
CA VAL A 133 7.71 15.94 -9.78
C VAL A 133 8.65 14.75 -9.57
N GLY A 134 9.51 14.77 -8.53
CA GLY A 134 10.42 13.65 -8.21
C GLY A 134 9.78 12.44 -7.54
N ASN A 135 8.47 12.50 -7.25
CA ASN A 135 7.76 11.50 -6.45
C ASN A 135 6.82 10.59 -7.27
N SER A 136 7.01 10.50 -8.59
CA SER A 136 6.22 9.65 -9.49
C SER A 136 6.23 8.17 -9.11
N TRP A 137 7.28 7.70 -8.43
CA TRP A 137 7.41 6.33 -7.93
C TRP A 137 6.32 5.94 -6.91
N ILE A 138 5.57 6.90 -6.37
CA ILE A 138 4.41 6.66 -5.50
C ILE A 138 3.20 6.17 -6.31
N ILE A 139 3.10 6.52 -7.59
CA ILE A 139 1.94 6.20 -8.43
C ILE A 139 1.67 4.69 -8.44
N PRO A 140 2.67 3.81 -8.72
CA PRO A 140 2.47 2.36 -8.64
C PRO A 140 1.95 1.84 -7.30
N ILE A 141 2.47 2.40 -6.20
CA ILE A 141 2.08 2.01 -4.84
C ILE A 141 0.63 2.43 -4.60
N SER A 142 0.27 3.68 -4.91
CA SER A 142 -1.10 4.19 -4.74
C SER A 142 -2.12 3.44 -5.59
N ALA A 143 -1.77 3.11 -6.84
CA ALA A 143 -2.63 2.36 -7.74
C ALA A 143 -2.87 0.93 -7.23
N GLY A 144 -1.81 0.24 -6.79
CA GLY A 144 -1.93 -1.08 -6.20
C GLY A 144 -2.69 -1.08 -4.89
N THR A 145 -2.50 -0.06 -4.04
CA THR A 145 -3.29 0.12 -2.81
C THR A 145 -4.77 0.32 -3.11
N LEU A 146 -5.13 1.13 -4.12
CA LEU A 146 -6.53 1.32 -4.50
C LEU A 146 -7.16 -0.01 -4.92
N ILE A 147 -6.47 -0.77 -5.78
CA ILE A 147 -6.97 -2.04 -6.31
C ILE A 147 -7.18 -3.06 -5.19
N VAL A 148 -6.22 -3.19 -4.25
CA VAL A 148 -6.38 -4.13 -3.13
C VAL A 148 -7.46 -3.67 -2.14
N GLN A 149 -7.63 -2.37 -1.89
CA GLN A 149 -8.73 -1.90 -1.04
C GLN A 149 -10.11 -2.20 -1.64
N VAL A 150 -10.25 -2.10 -2.96
CA VAL A 150 -11.47 -2.54 -3.65
C VAL A 150 -11.67 -4.05 -3.46
N ALA A 151 -10.62 -4.85 -3.62
CA ALA A 151 -10.70 -6.31 -3.44
C ALA A 151 -11.06 -6.69 -1.98
N SER A 152 -10.48 -6.02 -0.99
CA SER A 152 -10.79 -6.18 0.44
C SER A 152 -12.25 -5.84 0.75
N VAL A 153 -12.76 -4.71 0.26
CA VAL A 153 -14.17 -4.33 0.44
C VAL A 153 -15.14 -5.35 -0.15
N LEU A 154 -14.76 -5.97 -1.28
CA LEU A 154 -15.57 -7.01 -1.91
C LEU A 154 -15.52 -8.36 -1.20
N TRP A 155 -14.54 -8.58 -0.31
CA TRP A 155 -14.32 -9.86 0.34
C TRP A 155 -15.56 -10.36 1.09
N PHE A 156 -16.02 -9.63 2.12
CA PHE A 156 -17.15 -10.06 2.92
C PHE A 156 -18.52 -10.04 2.20
N PRO A 157 -18.87 -8.99 1.43
CA PRO A 157 -20.21 -8.91 0.84
C PRO A 157 -20.39 -9.70 -0.45
N VAL A 158 -19.32 -10.00 -1.20
CA VAL A 158 -19.43 -10.60 -2.55
C VAL A 158 -18.70 -11.93 -2.64
N ILE A 159 -17.53 -12.04 -2.03
CA ILE A 159 -16.68 -13.24 -2.14
C ILE A 159 -17.10 -14.23 -1.04
N ASN A 160 -16.75 -13.97 0.21
CA ASN A 160 -16.97 -14.86 1.36
C ASN A 160 -18.37 -14.68 1.99
N VAL A 161 -19.42 -14.99 1.22
CA VAL A 161 -20.81 -14.85 1.67
C VAL A 161 -21.18 -15.84 2.78
N GLU A 162 -20.53 -17.02 2.82
CA GLU A 162 -20.81 -18.10 3.79
C GLU A 162 -19.98 -17.99 5.09
N GLY A 163 -19.10 -16.98 5.18
CA GLY A 163 -18.55 -16.45 6.43
C GLY A 163 -17.37 -17.22 7.05
N GLU A 164 -17.33 -18.55 6.97
CA GLU A 164 -16.32 -19.34 7.72
C GLU A 164 -15.79 -20.61 7.02
N CYS A 165 -16.14 -20.83 5.75
CA CYS A 165 -15.59 -21.91 4.94
C CYS A 165 -14.72 -21.33 3.82
N ALA A 166 -13.43 -21.67 3.85
CA ALA A 166 -12.48 -21.43 2.78
C ALA A 166 -12.85 -22.23 1.52
N ASP A 167 -12.21 -21.92 0.38
CA ASP A 167 -12.57 -22.35 -0.99
C ASP A 167 -13.57 -21.41 -1.66
N THR A 168 -13.51 -20.14 -1.28
CA THR A 168 -14.30 -19.08 -1.91
C THR A 168 -13.58 -18.54 -3.16
N ILE A 169 -12.25 -18.56 -3.14
CA ILE A 169 -11.38 -18.26 -4.26
C ILE A 169 -11.02 -19.57 -4.94
N SER A 170 -11.21 -19.64 -6.25
CA SER A 170 -10.92 -20.87 -7.00
C SER A 170 -9.43 -21.24 -6.91
N PRO A 171 -9.08 -22.53 -6.72
CA PRO A 171 -7.69 -23.00 -6.82
C PRO A 171 -7.02 -22.62 -8.14
N GLU A 172 -7.81 -22.49 -9.21
CA GLU A 172 -7.37 -22.03 -10.52
C GLU A 172 -6.79 -20.61 -10.48
N PHE A 173 -7.35 -19.69 -9.67
CA PHE A 173 -6.77 -18.36 -9.49
C PHE A 173 -5.34 -18.46 -8.94
N PHE A 174 -5.12 -19.27 -7.89
CA PHE A 174 -3.79 -19.43 -7.31
C PHE A 174 -2.81 -20.13 -8.27
N SER A 175 -3.28 -21.14 -9.01
CA SER A 175 -2.50 -21.82 -10.07
C SER A 175 -2.01 -20.84 -11.14
N GLN A 176 -2.87 -19.91 -11.56
CA GLN A 176 -2.52 -18.87 -12.53
C GLN A 176 -1.57 -17.83 -11.93
N MET A 177 -1.79 -17.41 -10.68
CA MET A 177 -0.92 -16.43 -10.03
C MET A 177 0.52 -16.94 -9.84
N VAL A 178 0.72 -18.22 -9.51
CA VAL A 178 2.06 -18.85 -9.47
C VAL A 178 2.80 -18.83 -10.81
N GLN A 179 2.09 -18.64 -11.92
CA GLN A 179 2.73 -18.49 -13.24
C GLN A 179 2.95 -17.01 -13.57
N VAL A 180 1.99 -16.15 -13.25
CA VAL A 180 2.03 -14.72 -13.55
C VAL A 180 3.05 -13.98 -12.70
N ILE A 181 3.14 -14.26 -11.39
CA ILE A 181 4.03 -13.53 -10.48
C ILE A 181 5.52 -13.73 -10.85
N PRO A 182 6.02 -14.96 -11.13
CA PRO A 182 7.38 -15.15 -11.61
C PRO A 182 7.65 -14.46 -12.95
N MET A 183 6.67 -14.45 -13.86
CA MET A 183 6.78 -13.72 -15.12
C MET A 183 6.99 -12.21 -14.85
N LEU A 184 6.21 -11.61 -13.96
CA LEU A 184 6.36 -10.21 -13.57
C LEU A 184 7.70 -9.92 -12.87
N LEU A 185 8.18 -10.85 -12.03
CA LEU A 185 9.51 -10.75 -11.40
C LEU A 185 10.63 -10.71 -12.45
N ILE A 186 10.55 -11.56 -13.47
CA ILE A 186 11.52 -11.59 -14.58
C ILE A 186 11.43 -10.29 -15.39
N THR A 187 10.23 -9.87 -15.78
CA THR A 187 10.01 -8.62 -16.53
C THR A 187 10.60 -7.42 -15.79
N LEU A 188 10.28 -7.27 -14.50
CA LEU A 188 10.79 -6.18 -13.68
C LEU A 188 12.31 -6.25 -13.52
N GLY A 189 12.87 -7.46 -13.36
CA GLY A 189 14.31 -7.69 -13.30
C GLY A 189 15.05 -7.26 -14.58
N ILE A 190 14.45 -7.53 -15.74
CA ILE A 190 15.00 -7.13 -17.05
C ILE A 190 15.01 -5.60 -17.18
N GLU A 191 13.90 -4.94 -16.85
CA GLU A 191 13.78 -3.46 -16.91
C GLU A 191 14.77 -2.77 -15.97
N LEU A 192 14.91 -3.25 -14.74
CA LEU A 192 15.90 -2.72 -13.79
C LEU A 192 17.33 -2.95 -14.26
N GLY A 193 17.61 -4.09 -14.87
CA GLY A 193 18.90 -4.39 -15.48
C GLY A 193 19.21 -3.50 -16.68
N TYR A 194 18.20 -3.14 -17.47
CA TYR A 194 18.33 -2.18 -18.57
C TYR A 194 18.66 -0.77 -18.05
N LEU A 195 17.87 -0.26 -17.12
CA LEU A 195 18.08 1.05 -16.48
C LEU A 195 19.48 1.21 -15.86
N ARG A 196 19.95 0.14 -15.20
CA ARG A 196 21.30 0.11 -14.62
C ARG A 196 22.38 0.20 -15.70
N ARG A 197 22.19 -0.48 -16.85
CA ARG A 197 23.12 -0.41 -18.00
C ARG A 197 23.08 0.96 -18.68
N ALA A 198 21.91 1.57 -18.80
CA ALA A 198 21.72 2.92 -19.34
C ALA A 198 22.26 4.04 -18.44
N ARG A 199 22.78 3.71 -17.23
CA ARG A 199 23.33 4.65 -16.24
C ARG A 199 22.39 5.82 -15.88
N ILE A 200 21.08 5.57 -15.85
CA ILE A 200 20.09 6.60 -15.49
C ILE A 200 20.21 6.92 -13.99
N ALA A 201 20.32 8.21 -13.68
CA ALA A 201 20.48 8.70 -12.31
C ALA A 201 19.14 8.71 -11.56
N MET A 202 18.76 7.58 -10.97
CA MET A 202 17.58 7.51 -10.09
C MET A 202 17.85 8.10 -8.71
N THR A 203 16.87 8.81 -8.17
CA THR A 203 16.78 9.22 -6.77
C THR A 203 16.66 7.99 -5.84
N PRO A 204 16.93 8.14 -4.52
CA PRO A 204 16.79 7.02 -3.58
C PRO A 204 15.39 6.40 -3.52
N GLY A 205 14.34 7.20 -3.72
CA GLY A 205 12.94 6.74 -3.76
C GLY A 205 12.66 5.85 -4.97
N GLU A 206 13.07 6.32 -6.16
CA GLU A 206 12.90 5.61 -7.43
C GLU A 206 13.65 4.27 -7.46
N ARG A 207 14.76 4.13 -6.72
CA ARG A 207 15.47 2.85 -6.57
C ARG A 207 14.78 1.91 -5.61
N ALA A 208 14.19 2.44 -4.55
CA ALA A 208 13.58 1.64 -3.49
C ALA A 208 12.23 1.06 -3.91
N ALA A 209 11.43 1.81 -4.68
CA ALA A 209 10.12 1.36 -5.16
C ALA A 209 10.15 -0.01 -5.87
N PRO A 210 10.95 -0.24 -6.93
CA PRO A 210 10.98 -1.53 -7.61
C PRO A 210 11.56 -2.67 -6.73
N ILE A 211 12.48 -2.37 -5.81
CA ILE A 211 12.97 -3.37 -4.84
C ILE A 211 11.84 -3.82 -3.92
N LEU A 212 11.02 -2.87 -3.43
CA LEU A 212 9.85 -3.18 -2.60
C LEU A 212 8.81 -3.97 -3.39
N THR A 213 8.58 -3.64 -4.67
CA THR A 213 7.72 -4.40 -5.57
C THR A 213 8.19 -5.86 -5.72
N VAL A 214 9.51 -6.09 -5.89
CA VAL A 214 10.08 -7.45 -5.94
C VAL A 214 9.82 -8.20 -4.64
N VAL A 215 10.06 -7.56 -3.48
CA VAL A 215 9.80 -8.18 -2.17
C VAL A 215 8.32 -8.54 -2.02
N LEU A 216 7.42 -7.66 -2.45
CA LEU A 216 5.97 -7.88 -2.40
C LEU A 216 5.55 -9.05 -3.32
N LEU A 217 6.10 -9.14 -4.53
CA LEU A 217 5.88 -10.26 -5.44
C LEU A 217 6.39 -11.59 -4.85
N CYS A 218 7.58 -11.61 -4.24
CA CYS A 218 8.08 -12.82 -3.57
C CYS A 218 7.19 -13.27 -2.41
N LEU A 219 6.65 -12.32 -1.63
CA LEU A 219 5.72 -12.62 -0.55
C LEU A 219 4.41 -13.19 -1.11
N ALA A 220 3.85 -12.56 -2.15
CA ALA A 220 2.65 -13.02 -2.84
C ALA A 220 2.80 -14.43 -3.41
N GLU A 221 3.95 -14.70 -4.02
CA GLU A 221 4.27 -16.02 -4.57
C GLU A 221 4.27 -17.09 -3.48
N GLY A 222 4.95 -16.83 -2.35
CA GLY A 222 4.97 -17.76 -1.22
C GLY A 222 3.58 -18.04 -0.64
N LEU A 223 2.74 -17.01 -0.52
CA LEU A 223 1.36 -17.17 -0.06
C LEU A 223 0.50 -17.94 -1.07
N THR A 224 0.65 -17.67 -2.36
CA THR A 224 -0.07 -18.37 -3.44
C THR A 224 0.31 -19.85 -3.48
N PHE A 225 1.61 -20.18 -3.37
CA PHE A 225 2.07 -21.56 -3.24
C PHE A 225 1.49 -22.26 -2.01
N SER A 226 1.40 -21.55 -0.88
CA SER A 226 0.88 -22.14 0.34
C SER A 226 -0.58 -22.60 0.21
N MET A 227 -1.37 -21.92 -0.64
CA MET A 227 -2.75 -22.31 -0.94
C MET A 227 -2.81 -23.58 -1.80
N LEU A 228 -1.97 -23.68 -2.83
CA LEU A 228 -1.92 -24.85 -3.72
C LEU A 228 -1.46 -26.12 -3.00
N VAL A 229 -0.54 -26.01 -2.03
CA VAL A 229 -0.06 -27.17 -1.25
C VAL A 229 -1.10 -27.62 -0.21
N ALA A 230 -2.01 -26.73 0.21
CA ALA A 230 -2.95 -26.98 1.30
C ALA A 230 -4.35 -27.46 0.84
N ASP A 231 -4.56 -27.70 -0.46
CA ASP A 231 -5.85 -27.98 -1.09
C ASP A 231 -6.63 -29.17 -0.47
N ASP A 232 -5.93 -30.18 0.07
CA ASP A 232 -6.53 -31.38 0.67
C ASP A 232 -6.97 -31.23 2.15
N ARG A 233 -6.96 -30.01 2.74
CA ARG A 233 -7.23 -29.81 4.18
C ARG A 233 -8.70 -29.49 4.49
N LEU A 234 -9.03 -29.57 5.79
CA LEU A 234 -10.31 -29.08 6.33
C LEU A 234 -10.53 -27.63 5.89
N LYS A 235 -11.62 -27.42 5.15
CA LYS A 235 -11.92 -26.16 4.47
C LYS A 235 -12.52 -25.09 5.37
N CYS A 236 -13.06 -25.45 6.53
CA CYS A 236 -13.73 -24.49 7.40
C CYS A 236 -12.89 -24.18 8.64
N GLY A 237 -12.85 -22.89 8.99
CA GLY A 237 -12.13 -22.38 10.15
C GLY A 237 -11.38 -21.08 9.85
N LEU A 238 -11.39 -20.18 10.85
CA LEU A 238 -10.84 -18.82 10.73
C LEU A 238 -9.42 -18.74 10.18
N ILE A 239 -8.52 -19.64 10.62
CA ILE A 239 -7.11 -19.60 10.19
C ILE A 239 -7.00 -19.91 8.69
N VAL A 240 -7.83 -20.81 8.18
CA VAL A 240 -7.83 -21.19 6.76
C VAL A 240 -8.42 -20.05 5.93
N THR A 241 -9.54 -19.47 6.35
CA THR A 241 -10.14 -18.29 5.70
C THR A 241 -9.20 -17.09 5.71
N LEU A 242 -8.46 -16.87 6.80
CA LEU A 242 -7.46 -15.80 6.90
C LEU A 242 -6.30 -16.03 5.94
N GLN A 243 -5.84 -17.28 5.79
CA GLN A 243 -4.78 -17.63 4.86
C GLN A 243 -5.21 -17.42 3.41
N GLU A 244 -6.43 -17.86 3.06
CA GLU A 244 -7.01 -17.65 1.73
C GLU A 244 -7.18 -16.16 1.43
N TYR A 245 -7.72 -15.40 2.39
CA TYR A 245 -7.83 -13.95 2.31
C TYR A 245 -6.47 -13.30 2.05
N ALA A 246 -5.48 -13.59 2.90
CA ALA A 246 -4.15 -13.02 2.82
C ALA A 246 -3.47 -13.34 1.48
N ALA A 247 -3.55 -14.59 1.03
CA ALA A 247 -3.01 -14.99 -0.27
C ALA A 247 -3.71 -14.24 -1.42
N PHE A 248 -5.03 -14.11 -1.37
CA PHE A 248 -5.80 -13.40 -2.39
C PHE A 248 -5.43 -11.91 -2.47
N VAL A 249 -5.51 -11.18 -1.35
CA VAL A 249 -5.30 -9.73 -1.35
C VAL A 249 -3.85 -9.34 -1.60
N VAL A 250 -2.89 -10.09 -1.04
CA VAL A 250 -1.47 -9.81 -1.27
C VAL A 250 -1.10 -10.11 -2.72
N SER A 251 -1.65 -11.15 -3.35
CA SER A 251 -1.41 -11.44 -4.77
C SER A 251 -2.00 -10.38 -5.70
N ILE A 252 -3.22 -9.91 -5.43
CA ILE A 252 -3.81 -8.79 -6.18
C ILE A 252 -2.97 -7.53 -6.01
N GLN A 253 -2.58 -7.19 -4.78
CA GLN A 253 -1.77 -6.00 -4.53
C GLN A 253 -0.43 -6.09 -5.25
N ALA A 254 0.28 -7.21 -5.11
CA ALA A 254 1.61 -7.41 -5.68
C ALA A 254 1.59 -7.29 -7.20
N THR A 255 0.65 -7.97 -7.85
CA THR A 255 0.51 -7.96 -9.32
C THR A 255 0.12 -6.57 -9.83
N ALA A 256 -0.81 -5.89 -9.15
CA ALA A 256 -1.20 -4.52 -9.49
C ALA A 256 -0.06 -3.51 -9.35
N VAL A 257 0.65 -3.54 -8.20
CA VAL A 257 1.83 -2.69 -7.98
C VAL A 257 2.91 -3.00 -9.02
N ALA A 258 3.14 -4.27 -9.35
CA ALA A 258 4.15 -4.67 -10.33
C ALA A 258 3.84 -4.17 -11.73
N LEU A 259 2.61 -4.36 -12.22
CA LEU A 259 2.17 -3.85 -13.51
C LEU A 259 2.29 -2.32 -13.58
N ALA A 260 1.82 -1.63 -12.55
CA ALA A 260 1.92 -0.18 -12.49
C ALA A 260 3.39 0.29 -12.40
N THR A 261 4.27 -0.47 -11.74
CA THR A 261 5.71 -0.19 -11.67
C THR A 261 6.34 -0.33 -13.05
N VAL A 262 6.02 -1.38 -13.80
CA VAL A 262 6.52 -1.57 -15.18
C VAL A 262 6.09 -0.40 -16.06
N VAL A 263 4.80 -0.04 -16.04
CA VAL A 263 4.29 1.11 -16.82
C VAL A 263 5.00 2.40 -16.44
N TRP A 264 5.18 2.63 -15.14
CA TRP A 264 5.90 3.81 -14.64
C TRP A 264 7.36 3.85 -15.14
N LEU A 265 8.08 2.73 -15.10
CA LEU A 265 9.46 2.64 -15.61
C LEU A 265 9.53 2.91 -17.12
N LEU A 266 8.55 2.45 -17.90
CA LEU A 266 8.48 2.71 -19.34
C LEU A 266 8.33 4.21 -19.65
N PHE A 267 7.48 4.93 -18.90
CA PHE A 267 7.35 6.37 -19.06
C PHE A 267 8.62 7.12 -18.62
N ALA A 268 9.20 6.72 -17.48
CA ALA A 268 10.45 7.31 -17.01
C ALA A 268 11.60 7.15 -18.03
N ASN A 269 11.62 6.02 -18.76
CA ASN A 269 12.57 5.79 -19.85
C ASN A 269 12.32 6.73 -21.04
N ALA A 270 11.07 6.84 -21.48
CA ALA A 270 10.71 7.68 -22.62
C ALA A 270 11.09 9.15 -22.38
N ASP A 271 10.83 9.67 -21.17
CA ASP A 271 11.19 11.05 -20.80
C ASP A 271 12.71 11.28 -20.84
N ALA A 272 13.49 10.31 -20.38
CA ALA A 272 14.96 10.38 -20.40
C ALA A 272 15.53 10.40 -21.82
N GLU A 273 15.01 9.55 -22.72
CA GLU A 273 15.42 9.53 -24.12
C GLU A 273 15.14 10.86 -24.83
N HIS A 274 13.93 11.42 -24.66
CA HIS A 274 13.57 12.73 -25.22
C HIS A 274 14.49 13.85 -24.71
N ALA A 275 14.82 13.86 -23.42
CA ALA A 275 15.72 14.85 -22.85
C ALA A 275 17.14 14.79 -23.46
N SER A 276 17.62 13.59 -23.79
CA SER A 276 18.94 13.40 -24.44
C SER A 276 18.97 13.74 -25.93
N ALA A 277 17.82 13.69 -26.62
CA ALA A 277 17.73 14.01 -28.04
C ALA A 277 17.62 15.52 -28.33
N VAL A 278 17.24 16.31 -27.31
CA VAL A 278 17.02 17.77 -27.42
C VAL A 278 18.19 18.58 -26.86
N GLY A 279 19.12 17.96 -26.13
CA GLY A 279 20.33 18.59 -25.57
C GLY A 279 21.57 18.39 -26.43
#